data_AF-A0A7W1AEM3-F1
#
_entry.id   AF-A0A7W1AEM3-F1
#
_cell.length_a   1.000
_cell.length_b   1.000
_cell.length_c   1.000
_cell.angle_alpha   90.00
_cell.angle_beta   90.00
_cell.angle_gamma   90.00
#
_symmetry.space_group_name_H-M   'P 1'
#
loop_
_entity.id
_entity.type
_entity.pdbx_description
1 polymer ?
#
loop_
_entity_poly.entity_id
_entity_poly.type
_entity_poly.pdbx_seq_one_letter_code
_entity_poly.pdbx_strand_id
1 'polypeptide(L)'
;LGYPPIPLWEELATLVTIMLLGHWIEMRSITQAQGALAELAKLLPAVAERIRTVGQPEQVDTVPIAELAEGDRVLVRPGGRIPADGAVREGRSTVNESMITGESRPVAKGPGDRVIAGSVNEAGVLRVDVTGTGDRTALAGIMRLVAEAQSSKSRAQALADRAAFWLTFVALGAGAVTLVAWLAVGAEPAYAVERLVTVLVIACPHALGLAVPLVIAISTTLGARSGLLVRNRRGLEEARLLDTIVFDKTGTLTLGEHRVVGQRSIAGVADEEGLRLAASLEHDSEHPVARAVVASAAERGLTVPRAEAFQAIPGYGVEGRLGDRVLAVGGPNLLAQRTATLPPELARFTDVVAAEGQGVIYLIEGLRVLAAFAVADAIRPESKAAIERLHALKIEVAMLTGDANAVAAAVARQLNIDTVFAQVPPEGKADKVKELQRMGKRVAMVGDGVNDAPALAPADVGIAIGAGTEVAVEAGDIVLVRSDPRDVPRLVALSRASYRKMVQNLWWAAGYNIVAIPLAAGVLAPVGVVLSPAAGAVLMSLSTVIVAINAQLLRRADI
;
A
#
# COMPACT_ATOMS: atom_id res chain seq x y z
N LEU A 1 -29.05 53.07 36.60
CA LEU A 1 -28.17 53.22 35.43
C LEU A 1 -29.02 52.99 34.19
N GLY A 2 -29.58 54.06 33.62
CA GLY A 2 -30.46 54.03 32.45
C GLY A 2 -29.71 53.69 31.17
N TYR A 3 -29.16 52.49 31.08
CA TYR A 3 -28.77 51.90 29.81
C TYR A 3 -30.03 51.32 29.15
N PRO A 4 -30.29 51.58 27.85
CA PRO A 4 -31.29 50.79 27.13
C PRO A 4 -30.90 49.30 27.25
N PRO A 5 -31.87 48.37 27.27
CA PRO A 5 -31.56 46.95 27.33
C PRO A 5 -30.83 46.56 26.05
N ILE A 6 -29.50 46.57 26.09
CA ILE A 6 -28.69 45.96 25.06
C ILE A 6 -28.98 44.46 25.20
N PRO A 7 -29.41 43.75 24.14
CA PRO A 7 -29.56 42.30 24.16
C PRO A 7 -28.18 41.61 24.19
N LEU A 8 -27.19 42.20 24.87
CA LEU A 8 -25.84 41.68 25.00
C LEU A 8 -25.87 40.25 25.54
N TRP A 9 -26.77 39.95 26.49
CA TRP A 9 -26.93 38.59 27.00
C TRP A 9 -27.48 37.61 25.95
N GLU A 10 -28.43 38.05 25.13
CA GLU A 10 -28.99 37.22 24.05
C GLU A 10 -27.97 37.01 22.92
N GLU A 11 -27.20 38.05 22.57
CA GLU A 11 -26.13 37.97 21.58
C GLU A 11 -24.97 37.09 22.06
N LEU A 12 -24.55 37.23 23.33
CA LEU A 12 -23.52 36.39 23.92
C LEU A 12 -23.98 34.94 24.06
N ALA A 13 -25.23 34.70 24.49
CA ALA A 13 -25.79 33.35 24.56
C ALA A 13 -25.88 32.69 23.18
N THR A 14 -26.30 33.46 22.15
CA THR A 14 -26.37 32.99 20.76
C THR A 14 -24.98 32.70 20.20
N LEU A 15 -24.01 33.58 20.45
CA LEU A 15 -22.60 33.41 20.08
C LEU A 15 -22.02 32.13 20.69
N VAL A 16 -22.17 31.94 22.00
CA VAL A 16 -21.68 30.75 22.71
C VAL A 16 -22.35 29.50 22.17
N THR A 17 -23.67 29.53 21.93
CA THR A 17 -24.41 28.38 21.40
C THR A 17 -23.94 27.98 20.00
N ILE A 18 -23.79 28.95 19.09
CA ILE A 18 -23.31 28.69 17.73
C ILE A 18 -21.87 28.19 17.74
N MET A 19 -21.01 28.77 18.58
CA MET A 19 -19.61 28.35 18.72
C MET A 19 -19.49 26.91 19.24
N LEU A 20 -20.24 26.56 20.29
CA LEU A 20 -20.28 25.20 20.84
C LEU A 20 -20.84 24.20 19.82
N LEU A 21 -21.86 24.58 19.06
CA LEU A 21 -22.39 23.75 17.97
C LEU A 21 -21.34 23.53 16.88
N GLY A 22 -20.64 24.59 16.45
CA GLY A 22 -19.55 24.50 15.48
C GLY A 22 -18.43 23.57 15.96
N HIS A 23 -18.02 23.70 17.22
CA HIS A 23 -17.01 22.83 17.82
C HIS A 23 -17.48 21.38 17.98
N TRP A 24 -18.76 21.17 18.29
CA TRP A 24 -19.34 19.82 18.31
C TRP A 24 -19.33 19.16 16.92
N ILE A 25 -19.69 19.91 15.87
CA ILE A 25 -19.63 19.43 14.48
C ILE A 25 -18.19 19.11 14.07
N GLU A 26 -17.23 19.96 14.47
CA GLU A 26 -15.79 19.76 14.27
C GLU A 26 -15.33 18.44 14.90
N MET A 27 -15.57 18.26 16.21
CA MET A 27 -15.18 17.06 16.95
C MET A 27 -15.87 15.80 16.41
N ARG A 28 -17.16 15.88 16.07
CA ARG A 28 -17.89 14.76 15.45
C ARG A 28 -17.27 14.35 14.12
N SER A 29 -16.85 15.31 13.30
CA SER A 29 -16.24 15.05 11.98
C SER A 29 -14.89 14.35 12.11
N ILE A 30 -14.06 14.74 13.08
CA ILE A 30 -12.77 14.10 13.39
C ILE A 30 -13.00 12.66 13.86
N THR A 31 -13.88 12.45 14.84
CA THR A 31 -14.17 11.12 15.39
C THR A 31 -14.73 10.18 14.32
N GLN A 32 -15.59 10.68 13.43
CA GLN A 32 -16.11 9.88 12.31
C GLN A 32 -15.01 9.49 11.31
N ALA A 33 -14.04 10.37 11.06
CA ALA A 33 -12.90 10.07 10.20
C ALA A 33 -11.91 9.07 10.84
N GLN A 34 -11.75 9.10 12.16
CA GLN A 34 -10.93 8.16 12.93
C GLN A 34 -11.58 6.77 13.09
N GLY A 35 -12.91 6.66 12.93
CA GLY A 35 -13.67 5.41 13.02
C GLY A 35 -13.27 4.31 12.02
N ALA A 36 -12.33 4.57 11.10
CA ALA A 36 -11.80 3.57 10.19
C ALA A 36 -11.10 2.39 10.89
N LEU A 37 -10.44 2.62 12.03
CA LEU A 37 -9.92 1.53 12.88
C LEU A 37 -11.04 0.64 13.40
N ALA A 38 -12.19 1.24 13.76
CA ALA A 38 -13.37 0.48 14.16
C ALA A 38 -13.97 -0.30 12.97
N GLU A 39 -13.92 0.23 11.75
CA GLU A 39 -14.34 -0.51 10.55
C GLU A 39 -13.42 -1.70 10.23
N LEU A 40 -12.11 -1.59 10.48
CA LEU A 40 -11.18 -2.72 10.38
C LEU A 40 -11.45 -3.75 11.48
N ALA A 41 -11.71 -3.31 12.72
CA ALA A 41 -12.07 -4.19 13.83
C ALA A 41 -13.37 -4.98 13.58
N LYS A 42 -14.35 -4.38 12.88
CA LYS A 42 -15.59 -5.07 12.45
C LYS A 42 -15.34 -6.25 11.50
N LEU A 43 -14.12 -6.38 10.95
CA LEU A 43 -13.78 -7.53 10.13
C LEU A 43 -13.62 -8.81 10.95
N LEU A 44 -13.32 -8.70 12.25
CA LEU A 44 -13.19 -9.86 13.13
C LEU A 44 -14.58 -10.30 13.64
N PRO A 45 -14.84 -11.62 13.69
CA PRO A 45 -16.03 -12.13 14.35
C PRO A 45 -15.92 -11.97 15.87
N ALA A 46 -17.05 -11.80 16.56
CA ALA A 46 -17.09 -11.71 18.01
C ALA A 46 -16.78 -13.07 18.70
N VAL A 47 -17.10 -14.17 18.02
CA VAL A 47 -16.95 -15.54 18.51
C VAL A 47 -16.33 -16.44 17.44
N ALA A 48 -15.72 -17.54 17.87
CA ALA A 48 -15.11 -18.55 17.04
C ALA A 48 -15.62 -19.95 17.42
N GLU A 49 -15.80 -20.82 16.43
CA GLU A 49 -16.07 -22.25 16.65
C GLU A 49 -14.74 -22.99 16.85
N ARG A 50 -14.39 -23.31 18.09
CA ARG A 50 -13.18 -24.09 18.43
C ARG A 50 -13.51 -25.57 18.46
N ILE A 51 -12.61 -26.40 17.93
CA ILE A 51 -12.68 -27.85 17.95
C ILE A 51 -11.84 -28.36 19.12
N ARG A 52 -12.47 -29.05 20.09
CA ARG A 52 -11.73 -29.80 21.12
C ARG A 52 -11.46 -31.21 20.64
N THR A 53 -10.20 -31.63 20.74
CA THR A 53 -9.75 -32.98 20.38
C THR A 53 -10.02 -34.02 21.48
N VAL A 54 -10.73 -33.66 22.55
CA VAL A 54 -10.96 -34.53 23.72
C VAL A 54 -12.24 -35.34 23.50
N GLY A 55 -12.08 -36.58 23.02
CA GLY A 55 -13.15 -37.56 22.81
C GLY A 55 -13.64 -37.60 21.36
N GLN A 56 -14.04 -38.79 20.88
CA GLN A 56 -14.83 -38.93 19.65
C GLN A 56 -16.33 -38.93 20.00
N PRO A 57 -17.20 -38.20 19.27
CA PRO A 57 -16.92 -37.36 18.09
C PRO A 57 -16.33 -35.97 18.43
N GLU A 58 -15.73 -35.32 17.41
CA GLU A 58 -15.21 -33.94 17.50
C GLU A 58 -16.26 -33.01 18.11
N GLN A 59 -15.94 -32.39 19.25
CA GLN A 59 -16.83 -31.45 19.91
C GLN A 59 -16.45 -30.02 19.53
N VAL A 60 -17.44 -29.25 19.08
CA VAL A 60 -17.27 -27.84 18.71
C VAL A 60 -17.87 -26.97 19.80
N ASP A 61 -17.06 -26.09 20.40
CA ASP A 61 -17.53 -25.06 21.33
C ASP A 61 -17.36 -23.66 20.75
N THR A 62 -18.39 -22.84 20.91
CA THR A 62 -18.35 -21.42 20.54
C THR A 62 -17.71 -20.63 21.67
N VAL A 63 -16.55 -20.02 21.40
CA VAL A 63 -15.82 -19.20 22.38
C VAL A 63 -15.66 -17.77 21.87
N PRO A 64 -15.56 -16.77 22.77
CA PRO A 64 -15.08 -15.45 22.40
C PRO A 64 -13.72 -15.53 21.72
N ILE A 65 -13.48 -14.70 20.69
CA ILE A 65 -12.19 -14.63 19.99
C ILE A 65 -11.00 -14.41 20.95
N ALA A 66 -11.22 -13.66 22.04
CA ALA A 66 -10.20 -13.39 23.05
C ALA A 66 -9.75 -14.63 23.84
N GLU A 67 -10.51 -15.72 23.80
CA GLU A 67 -10.17 -16.99 24.47
C GLU A 67 -9.43 -17.97 23.55
N LEU A 68 -9.22 -17.63 22.27
CA LEU A 68 -8.42 -18.44 21.37
C LEU A 68 -6.93 -18.34 21.71
N ALA A 69 -6.27 -19.48 21.75
CA ALA A 69 -4.83 -19.59 21.91
C ALA A 69 -4.15 -20.12 20.64
N GLU A 70 -2.86 -19.88 20.51
CA GLU A 70 -2.05 -20.55 19.48
C GLU A 70 -2.07 -22.07 19.70
N GLY A 71 -2.19 -22.82 18.60
CA GLY A 71 -2.36 -24.27 18.63
C GLY A 71 -3.81 -24.73 18.77
N ASP A 72 -4.76 -23.83 19.06
CA ASP A 72 -6.19 -24.18 18.97
C ASP A 72 -6.57 -24.51 17.53
N ARG A 73 -7.56 -25.39 17.36
CA ARG A 73 -8.14 -25.69 16.06
C ARG A 73 -9.50 -25.05 15.94
N VAL A 74 -9.73 -24.28 14.88
CA VAL A 74 -11.02 -23.63 14.63
C VAL A 74 -11.69 -24.17 13.38
N LEU A 75 -13.02 -24.28 13.43
CA LEU A 75 -13.86 -24.64 12.31
C LEU A 75 -14.36 -23.37 11.62
N VAL A 76 -14.04 -23.21 10.34
CA VAL A 76 -14.53 -22.10 9.52
C VAL A 76 -15.47 -22.65 8.46
N ARG A 77 -16.75 -22.28 8.55
CA ARG A 77 -17.80 -22.70 7.62
C ARG A 77 -17.85 -21.80 6.37
N PRO A 78 -18.49 -22.23 5.27
CA PRO A 78 -18.77 -21.38 4.12
C PRO A 78 -19.52 -20.12 4.56
N GLY A 79 -19.12 -18.95 4.05
CA GLY A 79 -19.59 -17.63 4.44
C GLY A 79 -19.05 -17.11 5.79
N GLY A 80 -18.32 -17.93 6.55
CA GLY A 80 -17.74 -17.58 7.84
C GLY A 80 -16.50 -16.69 7.70
N ARG A 81 -16.28 -15.83 8.70
CA ARG A 81 -15.05 -15.04 8.84
C ARG A 81 -13.99 -15.87 9.57
N ILE A 82 -12.75 -15.77 9.12
CA ILE A 82 -11.61 -16.42 9.78
C ILE A 82 -11.30 -15.65 11.08
N PRO A 83 -11.36 -16.29 12.27
CA PRO A 83 -11.29 -15.57 13.54
C PRO A 83 -9.87 -15.18 13.96
N ALA A 84 -8.85 -15.93 13.51
CA ALA A 84 -7.45 -15.75 13.89
C ALA A 84 -6.54 -16.15 12.73
N ASP A 85 -5.29 -15.70 12.76
CA ASP A 85 -4.31 -16.14 11.76
C ASP A 85 -3.97 -17.61 11.99
N GLY A 86 -3.80 -18.37 10.91
CA GLY A 86 -3.59 -19.80 11.03
C GLY A 86 -3.14 -20.48 9.74
N ALA A 87 -3.00 -21.80 9.82
CA ALA A 87 -2.74 -22.66 8.68
C ALA A 87 -3.89 -23.67 8.52
N VAL A 88 -4.35 -23.88 7.29
CA VAL A 88 -5.39 -24.87 6.98
C VAL A 88 -4.82 -26.25 7.27
N ARG A 89 -5.44 -26.98 8.18
CA ARG A 89 -5.11 -28.38 8.46
C ARG A 89 -5.88 -29.32 7.54
N GLU A 90 -7.17 -29.05 7.36
CA GLU A 90 -8.08 -29.87 6.55
C GLU A 90 -9.10 -29.01 5.81
N GLY A 91 -9.57 -29.54 4.68
CA GLY A 91 -10.53 -28.86 3.81
C GLY A 91 -9.87 -28.11 2.67
N ARG A 92 -10.70 -27.73 1.69
CA ARG A 92 -10.32 -26.87 0.56
C ARG A 92 -11.43 -25.88 0.31
N SER A 93 -11.09 -24.62 0.10
CA SER A 93 -12.04 -23.54 -0.15
C SER A 93 -11.39 -22.39 -0.91
N THR A 94 -12.19 -21.45 -1.37
CA THR A 94 -11.73 -20.11 -1.76
C THR A 94 -11.95 -19.15 -0.59
N VAL A 95 -10.95 -18.31 -0.32
CA VAL A 95 -10.98 -17.31 0.74
C VAL A 95 -10.85 -15.93 0.11
N ASN A 96 -11.81 -15.08 0.43
CA ASN A 96 -11.83 -13.69 0.04
C ASN A 96 -11.01 -12.86 1.04
N GLU A 97 -9.82 -12.47 0.61
CA GLU A 97 -8.89 -11.65 1.40
C GLU A 97 -8.95 -10.16 0.99
N SER A 98 -9.88 -9.77 0.10
CA SER A 98 -9.93 -8.44 -0.54
C SER A 98 -9.95 -7.25 0.43
N MET A 99 -10.54 -7.40 1.61
CA MET A 99 -10.60 -6.33 2.60
C MET A 99 -9.27 -6.04 3.31
N ILE A 100 -8.34 -6.99 3.25
CA ILE A 100 -7.05 -6.94 3.95
C ILE A 100 -5.92 -6.81 2.92
N THR A 101 -5.93 -7.70 1.93
CA THR A 101 -4.94 -7.71 0.86
C THR A 101 -5.33 -6.80 -0.28
N GLY A 102 -6.59 -6.39 -0.45
CA GLY A 102 -7.00 -5.61 -1.62
C GLY A 102 -7.12 -6.44 -2.92
N GLU A 103 -6.79 -7.73 -2.89
CA GLU A 103 -6.94 -8.62 -4.04
C GLU A 103 -8.43 -8.96 -4.26
N SER A 104 -8.98 -8.56 -5.41
CA SER A 104 -10.42 -8.74 -5.68
C SER A 104 -10.81 -10.18 -6.01
N ARG A 105 -9.85 -11.02 -6.38
CA ARG A 105 -10.09 -12.44 -6.70
C ARG A 105 -9.89 -13.29 -5.44
N PRO A 106 -10.86 -14.14 -5.09
CA PRO A 106 -10.71 -15.11 -4.00
C PRO A 106 -9.50 -16.03 -4.23
N VAL A 107 -8.75 -16.30 -3.16
CA VAL A 107 -7.54 -17.12 -3.18
C VAL A 107 -7.91 -18.55 -2.81
N ALA A 108 -7.49 -19.53 -3.61
CA ALA A 108 -7.67 -20.94 -3.29
C ALA A 108 -6.79 -21.34 -2.09
N LYS A 109 -7.37 -22.04 -1.11
CA LYS A 109 -6.70 -22.53 0.09
C LYS A 109 -6.95 -24.02 0.27
N GLY A 110 -5.89 -24.76 0.60
CA GLY A 110 -5.91 -26.17 0.97
C GLY A 110 -4.96 -26.46 2.12
N PRO A 111 -4.79 -27.75 2.49
CA PRO A 111 -3.96 -28.14 3.63
C PRO A 111 -2.51 -27.59 3.52
N GLY A 112 -2.05 -26.92 4.56
CA GLY A 112 -0.75 -26.26 4.64
C GLY A 112 -0.79 -24.76 4.33
N ASP A 113 -1.83 -24.26 3.65
CA ASP A 113 -1.90 -22.86 3.26
C ASP A 113 -2.24 -21.96 4.45
N ARG A 114 -1.64 -20.77 4.47
CA ARG A 114 -1.93 -19.75 5.50
C ARG A 114 -3.25 -19.05 5.22
N VAL A 115 -3.95 -18.71 6.29
CA VAL A 115 -5.18 -17.91 6.29
C VAL A 115 -5.07 -16.74 7.26
N ILE A 116 -5.72 -15.63 6.90
CA ILE A 116 -5.59 -14.35 7.61
C ILE A 116 -6.90 -14.03 8.35
N ALA A 117 -6.78 -13.59 9.60
CA ALA A 117 -7.90 -13.16 10.44
C ALA A 117 -8.70 -12.04 9.76
N GLY A 118 -10.03 -12.15 9.76
CA GLY A 118 -10.97 -11.20 9.17
C GLY A 118 -11.29 -11.42 7.68
N SER A 119 -10.57 -12.31 7.00
CA SER A 119 -10.92 -12.78 5.66
C SER A 119 -12.20 -13.64 5.68
N VAL A 120 -12.86 -13.75 4.52
CA VAL A 120 -14.15 -14.47 4.40
C VAL A 120 -13.94 -15.77 3.64
N ASN A 121 -14.27 -16.88 4.28
CA ASN A 121 -14.30 -18.19 3.63
C ASN A 121 -15.57 -18.30 2.76
N GLU A 122 -15.46 -18.67 1.48
CA GLU A 122 -16.60 -18.61 0.55
C GLU A 122 -17.32 -19.96 0.41
N ALA A 123 -16.63 -21.00 -0.08
CA ALA A 123 -17.29 -22.19 -0.61
C ALA A 123 -17.20 -23.44 0.29
N GLY A 124 -15.99 -23.80 0.74
CA GLY A 124 -15.71 -25.04 1.48
C GLY A 124 -15.67 -24.86 3.00
N VAL A 125 -15.54 -25.97 3.73
CA VAL A 125 -15.28 -25.96 5.17
C VAL A 125 -13.77 -26.05 5.38
N LEU A 126 -13.22 -25.21 6.25
CA LEU A 126 -11.80 -25.24 6.62
C LEU A 126 -11.67 -25.56 8.11
N ARG A 127 -10.74 -26.46 8.44
CA ARG A 127 -10.22 -26.61 9.80
C ARG A 127 -8.87 -25.95 9.85
N VAL A 128 -8.71 -24.93 10.69
CA VAL A 128 -7.53 -24.08 10.73
C VAL A 128 -6.86 -24.25 12.08
N ASP A 129 -5.57 -24.58 12.08
CA ASP A 129 -4.74 -24.54 13.28
C ASP A 129 -4.28 -23.09 13.47
N VAL A 130 -4.60 -22.52 14.63
CA VAL A 130 -4.34 -21.11 14.95
C VAL A 130 -2.84 -20.91 15.18
N THR A 131 -2.26 -19.96 14.45
CA THR A 131 -0.83 -19.59 14.54
C THR A 131 -0.60 -18.22 15.16
N GLY A 132 -1.64 -17.38 15.29
CA GLY A 132 -1.55 -16.07 15.93
C GLY A 132 -2.91 -15.51 16.35
N THR A 133 -2.99 -14.97 17.56
CA THR A 133 -4.22 -14.38 18.13
C THR A 133 -3.98 -12.97 18.68
N GLY A 134 -5.06 -12.19 18.82
CA GLY A 134 -5.02 -10.83 19.36
C GLY A 134 -4.04 -9.92 18.61
N ASP A 135 -3.13 -9.28 19.36
CA ASP A 135 -2.15 -8.32 18.86
C ASP A 135 -1.09 -8.91 17.90
N ARG A 136 -1.01 -10.25 17.84
CA ARG A 136 -0.09 -10.99 16.96
C ARG A 136 -0.70 -11.33 15.60
N THR A 137 -1.96 -10.97 15.36
CA THR A 137 -2.59 -11.14 14.03
C THR A 137 -2.10 -10.09 13.04
N ALA A 138 -2.11 -10.41 11.75
CA ALA A 138 -1.79 -9.50 10.66
C ALA A 138 -2.70 -8.27 10.68
N LEU A 139 -4.01 -8.46 10.96
CA LEU A 139 -4.96 -7.36 11.07
C LEU A 139 -4.64 -6.43 12.26
N ALA A 140 -4.24 -6.97 13.41
CA ALA A 140 -3.80 -6.14 14.54
C ALA A 140 -2.49 -5.40 14.22
N GLY A 141 -1.57 -6.02 13.48
CA GLY A 141 -0.38 -5.36 12.93
C GLY A 141 -0.74 -4.18 12.03
N ILE A 142 -1.70 -4.34 11.12
CA ILE A 142 -2.24 -3.26 10.28
C ILE A 142 -2.81 -2.13 11.16
N MET A 143 -3.62 -2.47 12.16
CA MET A 143 -4.21 -1.49 13.07
C MET A 143 -3.14 -0.69 13.83
N ARG A 144 -2.07 -1.35 14.30
CA ARG A 144 -0.94 -0.71 14.97
C ARG A 144 -0.23 0.28 14.05
N LEU A 145 0.09 -0.11 12.81
CA LEU A 145 0.71 0.78 11.83
C LEU A 145 -0.15 2.01 11.51
N VAL A 146 -1.47 1.82 11.37
CA VAL A 146 -2.41 2.92 11.15
C VAL A 146 -2.44 3.86 12.37
N ALA A 147 -2.42 3.32 13.59
CA ALA A 147 -2.38 4.12 14.81
C ALA A 147 -1.05 4.90 14.96
N GLU A 148 0.09 4.29 14.65
CA GLU A 148 1.40 4.93 14.60
C GLU A 148 1.42 6.08 13.58
N ALA A 149 0.92 5.82 12.38
CA ALA A 149 0.80 6.88 11.38
C ALA A 149 -0.11 8.00 11.88
N GLN A 150 -1.21 7.69 12.55
CA GLN A 150 -2.11 8.70 13.11
C GLN A 150 -1.48 9.57 14.23
N SER A 151 -0.44 9.09 14.90
CA SER A 151 0.28 9.87 15.93
C SER A 151 1.48 10.65 15.37
N SER A 152 2.01 10.26 14.21
CA SER A 152 3.17 10.94 13.58
C SER A 152 2.87 12.40 13.18
N LYS A 153 3.84 13.31 13.29
CA LYS A 153 3.67 14.73 12.90
C LYS A 153 4.02 14.94 11.43
N SER A 154 3.32 15.87 10.79
CA SER A 154 3.46 16.17 9.36
C SER A 154 3.93 17.61 9.10
N ARG A 155 4.52 17.88 7.93
CA ARG A 155 4.96 19.24 7.57
C ARG A 155 3.76 20.14 7.28
N ALA A 156 2.68 19.60 6.70
CA ALA A 156 1.46 20.36 6.47
C ALA A 156 0.81 20.81 7.79
N GLN A 157 0.87 19.97 8.83
CA GLN A 157 0.38 20.35 10.16
C GLN A 157 1.22 21.49 10.75
N ALA A 158 2.55 21.43 10.62
CA ALA A 158 3.41 22.53 11.07
C ALA A 158 3.13 23.86 10.32
N LEU A 159 2.74 23.79 9.05
CA LEU A 159 2.31 24.97 8.29
C LEU A 159 0.99 25.53 8.83
N ALA A 160 0.02 24.67 9.14
CA ALA A 160 -1.25 25.08 9.74
C ALA A 160 -1.04 25.72 11.12
N ASP A 161 -0.19 25.11 11.97
CA ASP A 161 0.17 25.64 13.29
C ASP A 161 0.81 27.04 13.17
N ARG A 162 1.72 27.21 12.20
CA ARG A 162 2.36 28.51 11.93
C ARG A 162 1.35 29.54 11.42
N ALA A 163 0.42 29.15 10.56
CA ALA A 163 -0.63 30.04 10.08
C ALA A 163 -1.56 30.46 11.23
N ALA A 164 -1.94 29.54 12.13
CA ALA A 164 -2.76 29.83 13.31
C ALA A 164 -2.05 30.82 14.25
N PHE A 165 -0.74 30.62 14.46
CA PHE A 165 0.09 31.51 15.26
C PHE A 165 0.08 32.94 14.71
N TRP A 166 0.37 33.13 13.41
CA TRP A 166 0.35 34.47 12.80
C TRP A 166 -1.05 35.09 12.76
N LEU A 167 -2.09 34.29 12.48
CA LEU A 167 -3.47 34.78 12.47
C LEU A 167 -3.89 35.31 13.84
N THR A 168 -3.42 34.70 14.92
CA THR A 168 -3.65 35.19 16.30
C THR A 168 -3.14 36.61 16.49
N PHE A 169 -1.91 36.92 16.03
CA PHE A 169 -1.37 38.28 16.13
C PHE A 169 -2.12 39.27 15.22
N VAL A 170 -2.53 38.83 14.02
CA VAL A 170 -3.35 39.63 13.12
C VAL A 170 -4.70 39.95 13.78
N ALA A 171 -5.34 38.98 14.42
CA ALA A 171 -6.61 39.15 15.12
C ALA A 171 -6.51 40.16 16.26
N LEU A 172 -5.50 40.00 17.12
CA LEU A 172 -5.26 40.91 18.25
C LEU A 172 -4.92 42.33 17.78
N GLY A 173 -4.06 42.45 16.77
CA GLY A 173 -3.69 43.72 16.17
C GLY A 173 -4.88 44.42 15.52
N ALA A 174 -5.63 43.72 14.66
CA ALA A 174 -6.81 44.25 13.99
C ALA A 174 -7.90 44.63 15.01
N GLY A 175 -8.11 43.82 16.05
CA GLY A 175 -9.04 44.12 17.13
C GLY A 175 -8.67 45.38 17.89
N ALA A 176 -7.41 45.50 18.31
CA ALA A 176 -6.90 46.68 19.02
C ALA A 176 -7.03 47.95 18.16
N VAL A 177 -6.64 47.87 16.88
CA VAL A 177 -6.80 48.97 15.91
C VAL A 177 -8.25 49.35 15.74
N THR A 178 -9.16 48.37 15.63
CA THR A 178 -10.61 48.59 15.51
C THR A 178 -11.15 49.34 16.73
N LEU A 179 -10.80 48.89 17.93
CA LEU A 179 -11.22 49.54 19.18
C LEU A 179 -10.77 51.01 19.24
N VAL A 180 -9.48 51.25 19.00
CA VAL A 180 -8.91 52.60 19.07
C VAL A 180 -9.50 53.51 18.00
N ALA A 181 -9.64 53.03 16.77
CA ALA A 181 -10.17 53.81 15.65
C ALA A 181 -11.62 54.27 15.92
N TRP A 182 -12.49 53.38 16.38
CA TRP A 182 -13.88 53.72 16.66
C TRP A 182 -14.04 54.68 17.85
N LEU A 183 -13.24 54.50 18.91
CA LEU A 183 -13.22 55.45 20.04
C LEU A 183 -12.70 56.82 19.60
N ALA A 184 -11.69 56.88 18.75
CA ALA A 184 -11.12 58.14 18.24
C ALA A 184 -12.11 58.91 17.34
N VAL A 185 -12.97 58.22 16.61
CA VAL A 185 -14.05 58.81 15.78
C VAL A 185 -15.27 59.21 16.62
N GLY A 186 -15.27 58.93 17.92
CA GLY A 186 -16.33 59.33 18.85
C GLY A 186 -17.51 58.36 18.94
N ALA A 187 -17.33 57.10 18.53
CA ALA A 187 -18.37 56.08 18.71
C ALA A 187 -18.58 55.75 20.19
N GLU A 188 -19.78 55.27 20.53
CA GLU A 188 -20.08 54.83 21.88
C GLU A 188 -19.17 53.65 22.30
N PRO A 189 -18.69 53.60 23.56
CA PRO A 189 -17.81 52.53 24.02
C PRO A 189 -18.39 51.13 23.81
N ALA A 190 -19.71 50.96 23.96
CA ALA A 190 -20.39 49.70 23.72
C ALA A 190 -20.23 49.24 22.27
N TYR A 191 -20.40 50.14 21.30
CA TYR A 191 -20.24 49.84 19.88
C TYR A 191 -18.79 49.47 19.54
N ALA A 192 -17.81 50.23 20.05
CA ALA A 192 -16.40 49.94 19.80
C ALA A 192 -15.98 48.56 20.37
N VAL A 193 -16.49 48.20 21.54
CA VAL A 193 -16.30 46.87 22.15
C VAL A 193 -16.98 45.78 21.32
N GLU A 194 -18.20 46.00 20.82
CA GLU A 194 -18.90 45.06 19.96
C GLU A 194 -18.11 44.77 18.65
N ARG A 195 -17.54 45.80 18.02
CA ARG A 195 -16.71 45.65 16.81
C ARG A 195 -15.42 44.90 17.12
N LEU A 196 -14.76 45.20 18.23
CA LEU A 196 -13.60 44.45 18.72
C LEU A 196 -13.95 42.96 18.88
N VAL A 197 -15.03 42.65 19.60
CA VAL A 197 -15.48 41.26 19.81
C VAL A 197 -15.79 40.58 18.48
N THR A 198 -16.47 41.28 17.56
CA THR A 198 -16.76 40.74 16.22
C THR A 198 -15.46 40.38 15.46
N VAL A 199 -14.45 41.24 15.48
CA VAL A 199 -13.14 40.99 14.85
C VAL A 199 -12.43 39.79 15.46
N LEU A 200 -12.43 39.68 16.80
CA LEU A 200 -11.80 38.55 17.48
C LEU A 200 -12.53 37.23 17.21
N VAL A 201 -13.86 37.23 17.23
CA VAL A 201 -14.69 36.05 16.95
C VAL A 201 -14.46 35.57 15.51
N ILE A 202 -14.52 36.47 14.53
CA ILE A 202 -14.43 36.07 13.13
C ILE A 202 -13.02 35.61 12.74
N ALA A 203 -11.98 36.10 13.43
CA ALA A 203 -10.60 35.71 13.18
C ALA A 203 -10.20 34.36 13.79
N CYS A 204 -11.10 33.71 14.56
CA CYS A 204 -10.76 32.50 15.29
C CYS A 204 -10.52 31.29 14.35
N PRO A 205 -9.34 30.61 14.43
CA PRO A 205 -8.89 29.63 13.43
C PRO A 205 -9.44 28.19 13.62
N HIS A 206 -10.70 27.99 14.02
CA HIS A 206 -11.24 26.64 14.27
C HIS A 206 -11.07 25.70 13.05
N ALA A 207 -11.46 26.17 11.86
CA ALA A 207 -11.34 25.39 10.63
C ALA A 207 -9.89 25.01 10.28
N LEU A 208 -8.90 25.81 10.70
CA LEU A 208 -7.49 25.59 10.41
C LEU A 208 -6.94 24.40 11.20
N GLY A 209 -7.41 24.21 12.43
CA GLY A 209 -7.08 23.06 13.27
C GLY A 209 -7.57 21.72 12.69
N LEU A 210 -8.67 21.74 11.93
CA LEU A 210 -9.26 20.56 11.31
C LEU A 210 -8.81 20.33 9.85
N ALA A 211 -8.39 21.38 9.15
CA ALA A 211 -8.09 21.38 7.72
C ALA A 211 -7.13 20.26 7.27
N VAL A 212 -6.04 20.09 8.00
CA VAL A 212 -4.99 19.10 7.70
C VAL A 212 -5.28 17.73 8.32
N PRO A 213 -5.60 17.62 9.64
CA PRO A 213 -5.82 16.32 10.27
C PRO A 213 -6.94 15.50 9.63
N LEU A 214 -8.02 16.15 9.17
CA LEU A 214 -9.13 15.45 8.54
C LEU A 214 -8.73 14.83 7.19
N VAL A 215 -7.99 15.57 6.37
CA VAL A 215 -7.51 15.05 5.07
C VAL A 215 -6.58 13.87 5.29
N ILE A 216 -5.67 13.97 6.25
CA ILE A 216 -4.75 12.89 6.61
C ILE A 216 -5.50 11.64 7.07
N ALA A 217 -6.48 11.79 7.98
CA ALA A 217 -7.28 10.67 8.47
C ALA A 217 -8.01 9.95 7.32
N ILE A 218 -8.60 10.71 6.39
CA ILE A 218 -9.28 10.15 5.22
C ILE A 218 -8.27 9.47 4.28
N SER A 219 -7.13 10.10 4.00
CA SER A 219 -6.12 9.52 3.09
C SER A 219 -5.48 8.24 3.63
N THR A 220 -5.16 8.20 4.93
CA THR A 220 -4.61 7.00 5.58
C THR A 220 -5.63 5.87 5.56
N THR A 221 -6.92 6.18 5.76
CA THR A 221 -8.00 5.20 5.68
C THR A 221 -8.17 4.64 4.27
N LEU A 222 -8.17 5.51 3.25
CA LEU A 222 -8.29 5.11 1.85
C LEU A 222 -7.09 4.25 1.43
N GLY A 223 -5.88 4.63 1.88
CA GLY A 223 -4.67 3.84 1.70
C GLY A 223 -4.82 2.45 2.30
N ALA A 224 -5.16 2.36 3.60
CA ALA A 224 -5.25 1.09 4.31
C ALA A 224 -6.26 0.12 3.66
N ARG A 225 -7.44 0.62 3.24
CA ARG A 225 -8.44 -0.18 2.52
C ARG A 225 -7.96 -0.70 1.17
N SER A 226 -6.96 -0.05 0.58
CA SER A 226 -6.40 -0.40 -0.72
C SER A 226 -5.09 -1.19 -0.59
N GLY A 227 -4.71 -1.63 0.61
CA GLY A 227 -3.45 -2.34 0.86
C GLY A 227 -2.22 -1.42 0.95
N LEU A 228 -2.40 -0.10 1.03
CA LEU A 228 -1.35 0.90 1.21
C LEU A 228 -1.28 1.35 2.68
N LEU A 229 -0.41 0.74 3.47
CA LEU A 229 -0.25 1.09 4.88
C LEU A 229 0.76 2.21 5.03
N VAL A 230 0.29 3.37 5.47
CA VAL A 230 1.18 4.47 5.85
C VAL A 230 1.60 4.20 7.28
N ARG A 231 2.91 4.16 7.54
CA ARG A 231 3.50 4.14 8.89
C ARG A 231 3.96 5.53 9.31
N ASN A 232 4.58 6.25 8.38
CA ASN A 232 5.04 7.61 8.58
C ASN A 232 4.29 8.57 7.64
N ARG A 233 3.52 9.51 8.22
CA ARG A 233 2.79 10.52 7.42
C ARG A 233 3.70 11.34 6.53
N ARG A 234 4.95 11.57 6.95
CA ARG A 234 5.93 12.30 6.15
C ARG A 234 6.18 11.61 4.81
N GLY A 235 6.31 10.29 4.78
CA GLY A 235 6.48 9.52 3.54
C GLY A 235 5.29 9.72 2.59
N LEU A 236 4.06 9.68 3.10
CA LEU A 236 2.87 9.98 2.29
C LEU A 236 2.89 11.44 1.79
N GLU A 237 3.32 12.42 2.58
CA GLU A 237 3.40 13.82 2.14
C GLU A 237 4.50 14.09 1.11
N GLU A 238 5.64 13.42 1.24
CA GLU A 238 6.81 13.56 0.36
C GLU A 238 6.63 12.78 -0.96
N ALA A 239 5.78 11.75 -0.99
CA ALA A 239 5.52 10.94 -2.19
C ALA A 239 5.07 11.77 -3.43
N ARG A 240 4.38 12.90 -3.25
CA ARG A 240 3.97 13.79 -4.36
C ARG A 240 5.15 14.48 -5.04
N LEU A 241 6.28 14.62 -4.34
CA LEU A 241 7.48 15.33 -4.76
C LEU A 241 8.49 14.40 -5.43
N LEU A 242 8.23 13.09 -5.42
CA LEU A 242 9.11 12.10 -6.03
C LEU A 242 9.27 12.37 -7.53
N ASP A 243 10.52 12.29 -7.97
CA ASP A 243 10.91 12.37 -9.37
C ASP A 243 11.55 11.06 -9.86
N THR A 244 12.07 10.24 -8.94
CA THR A 244 12.73 8.98 -9.24
C THR A 244 12.28 7.90 -8.27
N ILE A 245 11.93 6.74 -8.80
CA ILE A 245 11.61 5.56 -8.00
C ILE A 245 12.58 4.45 -8.35
N VAL A 246 13.32 4.00 -7.34
CA VAL A 246 14.25 2.88 -7.42
C VAL A 246 13.52 1.63 -6.95
N PHE A 247 13.38 0.65 -7.83
CA PHE A 247 12.89 -0.67 -7.46
C PHE A 247 14.06 -1.62 -7.26
N ASP A 248 14.02 -2.39 -6.18
CA ASP A 248 14.74 -3.65 -6.16
C ASP A 248 14.16 -4.58 -7.25
N LYS A 249 14.99 -5.44 -7.82
CA LYS A 249 14.50 -6.38 -8.83
C LYS A 249 13.74 -7.55 -8.19
N THR A 250 14.41 -8.27 -7.29
CA THR A 250 13.99 -9.60 -6.87
C THR A 250 12.84 -9.52 -5.89
N GLY A 251 11.72 -10.20 -6.17
CA GLY A 251 10.53 -10.17 -5.32
C GLY A 251 9.70 -8.88 -5.43
N THR A 252 10.25 -7.83 -6.06
CA THR A 252 9.59 -6.54 -6.26
C THR A 252 9.09 -6.39 -7.70
N LEU A 253 9.98 -6.24 -8.69
CA LEU A 253 9.60 -6.22 -10.12
C LEU A 253 9.40 -7.63 -10.69
N THR A 254 10.01 -8.62 -10.05
CA THR A 254 9.90 -10.03 -10.37
C THR A 254 9.16 -10.78 -9.28
N LEU A 255 8.77 -12.02 -9.57
CA LEU A 255 8.10 -12.91 -8.62
C LEU A 255 9.05 -13.37 -7.50
N GLY A 256 10.37 -13.28 -7.70
CA GLY A 256 11.36 -13.85 -6.77
C GLY A 256 11.46 -15.38 -6.90
N GLU A 257 10.81 -15.96 -7.91
CA GLU A 257 10.79 -17.37 -8.21
C GLU A 257 11.12 -17.61 -9.68
N HIS A 258 11.89 -18.67 -9.95
CA HIS A 258 12.20 -19.04 -11.31
C HIS A 258 10.96 -19.62 -12.02
N ARG A 259 10.80 -19.28 -13.29
CA ARG A 259 9.81 -19.85 -14.21
C ARG A 259 10.44 -20.06 -15.59
N VAL A 260 9.73 -20.80 -16.44
CA VAL A 260 10.03 -20.92 -17.86
C VAL A 260 9.52 -19.65 -18.55
N VAL A 261 10.44 -18.70 -18.75
CA VAL A 261 10.16 -17.37 -19.35
C VAL A 261 10.18 -17.39 -20.87
N GLY A 262 10.76 -18.43 -21.46
CA GLY A 262 10.78 -18.66 -22.89
C GLY A 262 11.00 -20.13 -23.19
N GLN A 263 10.49 -20.60 -24.33
CA GLN A 263 10.72 -21.96 -24.77
C GLN A 263 10.71 -22.06 -26.28
N ARG A 264 11.39 -23.07 -26.80
CA ARG A 264 11.36 -23.42 -28.21
C ARG A 264 11.49 -24.93 -28.35
N SER A 265 10.54 -25.54 -29.07
CA SER A 265 10.61 -26.93 -29.50
C SER A 265 11.04 -27.04 -30.97
N ILE A 266 11.53 -28.22 -31.34
CA ILE A 266 11.82 -28.55 -32.74
C ILE A 266 10.54 -28.70 -33.57
N ALA A 267 10.69 -28.58 -34.89
CA ALA A 267 9.60 -28.89 -35.82
C ALA A 267 8.99 -30.29 -35.57
N GLY A 268 7.65 -30.33 -35.39
CA GLY A 268 6.89 -31.54 -35.10
C GLY A 268 6.59 -31.78 -33.62
N VAL A 269 7.13 -30.97 -32.70
CA VAL A 269 6.78 -31.00 -31.27
C VAL A 269 6.17 -29.66 -30.90
N ALA A 270 4.93 -29.65 -30.39
CA ALA A 270 4.33 -28.43 -29.87
C ALA A 270 5.09 -27.94 -28.63
N ASP A 271 5.23 -26.62 -28.47
CA ASP A 271 5.95 -26.04 -27.33
C ASP A 271 5.32 -26.45 -25.98
N GLU A 272 3.99 -26.56 -25.92
CA GLU A 272 3.27 -27.06 -24.72
C GLU A 272 3.56 -28.53 -24.45
N GLU A 273 3.68 -29.35 -25.50
CA GLU A 273 4.02 -30.77 -25.36
C GLU A 273 5.45 -30.93 -24.86
N GLY A 274 6.40 -30.13 -25.37
CA GLY A 274 7.77 -30.09 -24.86
C GLY A 274 7.80 -29.77 -23.37
N LEU A 275 7.08 -28.73 -22.94
CA LEU A 275 7.00 -28.33 -21.54
C LEU A 275 6.33 -29.41 -20.68
N ARG A 276 5.27 -30.04 -21.17
CA ARG A 276 4.57 -31.13 -20.48
C ARG A 276 5.52 -32.30 -20.23
N LEU A 277 6.28 -32.71 -21.23
CA LEU A 277 7.26 -33.79 -21.10
C LEU A 277 8.39 -33.45 -20.12
N ALA A 278 8.89 -32.21 -20.17
CA ALA A 278 9.92 -31.76 -19.25
C ALA A 278 9.41 -31.72 -17.79
N ALA A 279 8.21 -31.17 -17.57
CA ALA A 279 7.58 -31.12 -16.26
C ALA A 279 7.29 -32.51 -15.69
N SER A 280 6.96 -33.49 -16.55
CA SER A 280 6.74 -34.87 -16.13
C SER A 280 7.99 -35.54 -15.57
N LEU A 281 9.16 -35.26 -16.16
CA LEU A 281 10.44 -35.77 -15.67
C LEU A 281 10.90 -35.04 -14.40
N GLU A 282 10.64 -33.74 -14.32
CA GLU A 282 11.04 -32.88 -13.20
C GLU A 282 10.07 -32.95 -12.01
N HIS A 283 8.94 -33.65 -12.12
CA HIS A 283 7.89 -33.71 -11.10
C HIS A 283 8.39 -34.18 -9.74
N ASP A 284 9.26 -35.20 -9.72
CA ASP A 284 9.82 -35.79 -8.49
C ASP A 284 11.15 -35.13 -8.05
N SER A 285 11.61 -34.09 -8.76
CA SER A 285 12.89 -33.41 -8.52
C SER A 285 12.71 -32.20 -7.61
N GLU A 286 13.51 -32.10 -6.56
CA GLU A 286 13.45 -30.97 -5.63
C GLU A 286 14.27 -29.76 -6.08
N HIS A 287 15.00 -29.87 -7.19
CA HIS A 287 15.90 -28.82 -7.68
C HIS A 287 15.11 -27.54 -8.01
N PRO A 288 15.63 -26.32 -7.73
CA PRO A 288 14.90 -25.07 -8.01
C PRO A 288 14.44 -24.92 -9.47
N VAL A 289 15.27 -25.35 -10.43
CA VAL A 289 14.93 -25.36 -11.86
C VAL A 289 13.81 -26.35 -12.18
N ALA A 290 13.79 -27.51 -11.52
CA ALA A 290 12.73 -28.50 -11.68
C ALA A 290 11.38 -27.93 -11.24
N ARG A 291 11.36 -27.32 -10.04
CA ARG A 291 10.18 -26.63 -9.50
C ARG A 291 9.70 -25.54 -10.45
N ALA A 292 10.62 -24.77 -11.06
CA ALA A 292 10.28 -23.75 -12.03
C ALA A 292 9.56 -24.32 -13.27
N VAL A 293 10.04 -25.44 -13.81
CA VAL A 293 9.42 -26.13 -14.95
C VAL A 293 8.03 -26.67 -14.59
N VAL A 294 7.92 -27.36 -13.46
CA VAL A 294 6.66 -27.94 -12.97
C VAL A 294 5.62 -26.83 -12.70
N ALA A 295 6.02 -25.76 -12.02
CA ALA A 295 5.16 -24.60 -11.76
C ALA A 295 4.67 -23.96 -13.07
N SER A 296 5.57 -23.79 -14.05
CA SER A 296 5.23 -23.19 -15.35
C SER A 296 4.25 -24.06 -16.16
N ALA A 297 4.35 -25.39 -16.05
CA ALA A 297 3.39 -26.30 -16.68
C ALA A 297 2.01 -26.24 -16.00
N ALA A 298 1.99 -26.17 -14.65
CA ALA A 298 0.76 -26.04 -13.88
C ALA A 298 0.02 -24.72 -14.16
N GLU A 299 0.74 -23.61 -14.26
CA GLU A 299 0.18 -22.28 -14.60
C GLU A 299 -0.49 -22.26 -15.97
N ARG A 300 -0.03 -23.08 -16.91
CA ARG A 300 -0.62 -23.24 -18.25
C ARG A 300 -1.74 -24.28 -18.29
N GLY A 301 -2.13 -24.85 -17.14
CA GLY A 301 -3.19 -25.85 -17.04
C GLY A 301 -2.84 -27.18 -17.72
N LEU A 302 -1.55 -27.49 -17.87
CA LEU A 302 -1.11 -28.74 -18.50
C LEU A 302 -1.25 -29.91 -17.53
N THR A 303 -1.83 -31.01 -17.99
CA THR A 303 -1.84 -32.27 -17.24
C THR A 303 -0.47 -32.92 -17.33
N VAL A 304 0.26 -32.94 -16.21
CA VAL A 304 1.61 -33.48 -16.09
C VAL A 304 1.55 -34.92 -15.56
N PRO A 305 1.68 -35.96 -16.41
CA PRO A 305 1.77 -37.34 -15.93
C PRO A 305 3.10 -37.56 -15.21
N ARG A 306 3.14 -38.53 -14.30
CA ARG A 306 4.37 -38.91 -13.60
C ARG A 306 5.26 -39.76 -14.51
N ALA A 307 6.55 -39.48 -14.56
CA ALA A 307 7.52 -40.32 -15.26
C ALA A 307 7.81 -41.61 -14.47
N GLU A 308 8.01 -42.72 -15.19
CA GLU A 308 8.50 -43.99 -14.64
C GLU A 308 10.03 -44.02 -14.65
N ALA A 309 10.63 -44.86 -13.80
CA ALA A 309 12.08 -45.06 -13.73
C ALA A 309 12.90 -43.76 -13.62
N PHE A 310 12.41 -42.80 -12.82
CA PHE A 310 13.09 -41.53 -12.55
C PHE A 310 14.50 -41.76 -11.99
N GLN A 311 15.47 -41.05 -12.56
CA GLN A 311 16.86 -41.04 -12.10
C GLN A 311 17.43 -39.63 -12.16
N ALA A 312 17.94 -39.14 -11.02
CA ALA A 312 18.74 -37.92 -10.98
C ALA A 312 20.18 -38.22 -11.43
N ILE A 313 20.73 -37.38 -12.31
CA ILE A 313 22.11 -37.44 -12.81
C ILE A 313 22.87 -36.23 -12.22
N PRO A 314 23.62 -36.40 -11.12
CA PRO A 314 24.24 -35.30 -10.40
C PRO A 314 25.12 -34.41 -11.30
N GLY A 315 24.82 -33.12 -11.35
CA GLY A 315 25.56 -32.13 -12.15
C GLY A 315 25.15 -32.05 -13.63
N TYR A 316 24.22 -32.90 -14.08
CA TYR A 316 23.75 -32.96 -15.47
C TYR A 316 22.24 -32.70 -15.59
N GLY A 317 21.41 -33.35 -14.76
CA GLY A 317 19.96 -33.20 -14.82
C GLY A 317 19.20 -34.43 -14.31
N VAL A 318 18.10 -34.77 -14.95
CA VAL A 318 17.23 -35.92 -14.65
C VAL A 318 16.94 -36.73 -15.91
N GLU A 319 16.66 -38.02 -15.75
CA GLU A 319 16.25 -38.95 -16.81
C GLU A 319 15.05 -39.78 -16.32
N GLY A 320 14.20 -40.21 -17.24
CA GLY A 320 13.04 -41.04 -16.93
C GLY A 320 12.32 -41.52 -18.19
N ARG A 321 11.28 -42.33 -17.97
CA ARG A 321 10.49 -42.94 -19.04
C ARG A 321 9.04 -42.47 -19.00
N LEU A 322 8.51 -42.07 -20.15
CA LEU A 322 7.10 -41.69 -20.35
C LEU A 322 6.52 -42.56 -21.46
N GLY A 323 5.74 -43.58 -21.09
CA GLY A 323 5.31 -44.63 -22.02
C GLY A 323 6.53 -45.38 -22.55
N ASP A 324 6.70 -45.41 -23.86
CA ASP A 324 7.83 -46.07 -24.54
C ASP A 324 9.04 -45.14 -24.76
N ARG A 325 8.96 -43.89 -24.33
CA ARG A 325 9.97 -42.85 -24.60
C ARG A 325 10.91 -42.69 -23.42
N VAL A 326 12.21 -42.79 -23.66
CA VAL A 326 13.26 -42.49 -22.67
C VAL A 326 13.76 -41.07 -22.92
N LEU A 327 13.58 -40.21 -21.92
CA LEU A 327 13.78 -38.78 -22.03
C LEU A 327 14.65 -38.27 -20.88
N ALA A 328 15.43 -37.24 -21.15
CA ALA A 328 16.26 -36.57 -20.16
C ALA A 328 16.07 -35.05 -20.21
N VAL A 329 16.12 -34.40 -19.05
CA VAL A 329 16.09 -32.93 -18.91
C VAL A 329 17.32 -32.49 -18.16
N GLY A 330 17.98 -31.44 -18.64
CA GLY A 330 19.18 -30.93 -17.97
C GLY A 330 19.79 -29.71 -18.62
N GLY A 331 20.85 -29.19 -18.01
CA GLY A 331 21.57 -28.02 -18.49
C GLY A 331 22.56 -28.31 -19.63
N PRO A 332 23.41 -27.35 -19.99
CA PRO A 332 24.43 -27.51 -21.04
C PRO A 332 25.38 -28.71 -20.83
N ASN A 333 25.66 -29.06 -19.58
CA ASN A 333 26.49 -30.22 -19.24
C ASN A 333 25.88 -31.54 -19.74
N LEU A 334 24.56 -31.71 -19.64
CA LEU A 334 23.87 -32.91 -20.12
C LEU A 334 23.97 -33.04 -21.64
N LEU A 335 23.84 -31.91 -22.35
CA LEU A 335 23.97 -31.85 -23.80
C LEU A 335 25.36 -32.32 -24.25
N ALA A 336 26.41 -31.85 -23.56
CA ALA A 336 27.80 -32.26 -23.81
C ALA A 336 28.02 -33.74 -23.47
N GLN A 337 27.53 -34.22 -22.32
CA GLN A 337 27.65 -35.61 -21.90
C GLN A 337 27.02 -36.58 -22.89
N ARG A 338 25.85 -36.24 -23.44
CA ARG A 338 25.13 -37.07 -24.42
C ARG A 338 25.66 -36.91 -25.83
N THR A 339 26.62 -36.01 -26.07
CA THR A 339 27.10 -35.67 -27.43
C THR A 339 25.93 -35.31 -28.37
N ALA A 340 24.87 -34.70 -27.80
CA ALA A 340 23.68 -34.34 -28.54
C ALA A 340 23.95 -33.08 -29.36
N THR A 341 23.60 -33.10 -30.65
CA THR A 341 23.79 -31.95 -31.53
C THR A 341 22.60 -31.02 -31.42
N LEU A 342 22.83 -29.74 -31.08
CA LEU A 342 21.78 -28.76 -30.94
C LEU A 342 21.28 -28.30 -32.33
N PRO A 343 19.98 -28.46 -32.65
CA PRO A 343 19.41 -28.00 -33.91
C PRO A 343 19.59 -26.48 -34.10
N PRO A 344 19.77 -25.96 -35.33
CA PRO A 344 20.02 -24.54 -35.57
C PRO A 344 18.94 -23.60 -35.02
N GLU A 345 17.68 -24.03 -35.02
CA GLU A 345 16.58 -23.26 -34.46
C GLU A 345 16.66 -23.13 -32.93
N LEU A 346 17.08 -24.18 -32.24
CA LEU A 346 17.29 -24.16 -30.80
C LEU A 346 18.56 -23.40 -30.45
N ALA A 347 19.63 -23.56 -31.23
CA ALA A 347 20.89 -22.82 -31.06
C ALA A 347 20.67 -21.30 -31.07
N ARG A 348 19.93 -20.78 -32.08
CA ARG A 348 19.59 -19.35 -32.15
C ARG A 348 18.79 -18.89 -30.93
N PHE A 349 17.84 -19.69 -30.46
CA PHE A 349 17.08 -19.38 -29.25
C PHE A 349 17.99 -19.33 -28.02
N THR A 350 18.84 -20.34 -27.84
CA THR A 350 19.73 -20.42 -26.67
C THR A 350 20.82 -19.36 -26.69
N ASP A 351 21.30 -18.94 -27.86
CA ASP A 351 22.26 -17.83 -27.98
C ASP A 351 21.65 -16.52 -27.46
N VAL A 352 20.38 -16.25 -27.79
CA VAL A 352 19.64 -15.09 -27.26
C VAL A 352 19.46 -15.21 -25.75
N VAL A 353 19.01 -16.37 -25.27
CA VAL A 353 18.77 -16.61 -23.84
C VAL A 353 20.06 -16.48 -23.02
N ALA A 354 21.18 -17.01 -23.53
CA ALA A 354 22.50 -16.88 -22.92
C ALA A 354 22.99 -15.43 -22.94
N ALA A 355 22.75 -14.67 -24.01
CA ALA A 355 23.07 -13.25 -24.09
C ALA A 355 22.26 -12.40 -23.09
N GLU A 356 21.08 -12.86 -22.69
CA GLU A 356 20.28 -12.27 -21.60
C GLU A 356 20.69 -12.78 -20.21
N GLY A 357 21.69 -13.66 -20.11
CA GLY A 357 22.18 -14.23 -18.86
C GLY A 357 21.19 -15.18 -18.16
N GLN A 358 20.19 -15.67 -18.89
CA GLN A 358 19.17 -16.58 -18.38
C GLN A 358 19.69 -18.02 -18.39
N GLY A 359 19.16 -18.85 -17.49
CA GLY A 359 19.46 -20.29 -17.47
C GLY A 359 18.81 -20.99 -18.67
N VAL A 360 19.49 -21.98 -19.24
CA VAL A 360 18.94 -22.83 -20.31
C VAL A 360 18.92 -24.27 -19.85
N ILE A 361 17.78 -24.93 -20.04
CA ILE A 361 17.66 -26.39 -19.94
C ILE A 361 17.13 -26.98 -21.24
N TYR A 362 17.45 -28.24 -21.48
CA TYR A 362 17.15 -28.97 -22.70
C TYR A 362 16.34 -30.22 -22.39
N LEU A 363 15.36 -30.53 -23.23
CA LEU A 363 14.70 -31.84 -23.28
C LEU A 363 15.35 -32.67 -24.38
N ILE A 364 15.81 -33.87 -24.03
CA ILE A 364 16.59 -34.75 -24.90
C ILE A 364 15.94 -36.13 -24.97
N GLU A 365 15.89 -36.71 -26.17
CA GLU A 365 15.47 -38.09 -26.45
C GLU A 365 16.61 -38.81 -27.18
N GLY A 366 17.33 -39.68 -26.47
CA GLY A 366 18.56 -40.30 -26.97
C GLY A 366 19.64 -39.26 -27.28
N LEU A 367 19.92 -39.02 -28.56
CA LEU A 367 20.85 -38.00 -29.06
C LEU A 367 20.16 -36.75 -29.62
N ARG A 368 18.82 -36.75 -29.68
CA ARG A 368 18.03 -35.69 -30.30
C ARG A 368 17.54 -34.72 -29.24
N VAL A 369 17.83 -33.44 -29.42
CA VAL A 369 17.27 -32.38 -28.58
C VAL A 369 15.89 -32.03 -29.10
N LEU A 370 14.86 -32.15 -28.27
CA LEU A 370 13.47 -31.91 -28.61
C LEU A 370 13.03 -30.47 -28.33
N ALA A 371 13.53 -29.89 -27.23
CA ALA A 371 13.17 -28.54 -26.83
C ALA A 371 14.26 -27.90 -25.96
N ALA A 372 14.27 -26.57 -25.92
CA ALA A 372 15.06 -25.77 -25.01
C ALA A 372 14.13 -24.81 -24.25
N PHE A 373 14.41 -24.60 -22.97
CA PHE A 373 13.64 -23.74 -22.08
C PHE A 373 14.57 -22.73 -21.42
N ALA A 374 14.17 -21.46 -21.49
CA ALA A 374 14.78 -20.37 -20.76
C ALA A 374 14.18 -20.31 -19.36
N VAL A 375 15.01 -20.44 -18.35
CA VAL A 375 14.63 -20.41 -16.93
C VAL A 375 15.26 -19.19 -16.29
N ALA A 376 14.40 -18.32 -15.77
CA ALA A 376 14.82 -17.09 -15.11
C ALA A 376 13.78 -16.69 -14.05
N ASP A 377 14.16 -15.75 -13.20
CA ASP A 377 13.25 -15.05 -12.30
C ASP A 377 12.23 -14.25 -13.11
N ALA A 378 10.95 -14.67 -13.06
CA ALA A 378 9.93 -14.12 -13.94
C ALA A 378 9.48 -12.72 -13.51
N ILE A 379 9.36 -11.83 -14.49
CA ILE A 379 8.82 -10.49 -14.30
C ILE A 379 7.33 -10.60 -13.92
N ARG A 380 6.90 -9.82 -12.93
CA ARG A 380 5.47 -9.76 -12.56
C ARG A 380 4.66 -9.21 -13.74
N PRO A 381 3.52 -9.82 -14.11
CA PRO A 381 2.64 -9.29 -15.15
C PRO A 381 2.25 -7.82 -14.93
N GLU A 382 2.16 -7.42 -13.66
CA GLU A 382 1.78 -6.09 -13.21
C GLU A 382 2.88 -5.03 -13.37
N SER A 383 4.16 -5.45 -13.39
CA SER A 383 5.32 -4.54 -13.38
C SER A 383 5.32 -3.58 -14.55
N LYS A 384 5.03 -4.08 -15.77
CA LYS A 384 5.01 -3.23 -16.97
C LYS A 384 3.98 -2.10 -16.85
N ALA A 385 2.77 -2.43 -16.43
CA ALA A 385 1.71 -1.45 -16.23
C ALA A 385 2.04 -0.45 -15.11
N ALA A 386 2.78 -0.88 -14.07
CA ALA A 386 3.25 0.00 -13.01
C ALA A 386 4.27 1.02 -13.54
N ILE A 387 5.28 0.58 -14.32
CA ILE A 387 6.29 1.45 -14.91
C ILE A 387 5.66 2.46 -15.88
N GLU A 388 4.77 1.99 -16.77
CA GLU A 388 4.05 2.87 -17.71
C GLU A 388 3.25 3.97 -17.00
N ARG A 389 2.61 3.64 -15.87
CA ARG A 389 1.90 4.64 -15.04
C ARG A 389 2.85 5.62 -14.37
N LEU A 390 4.01 5.19 -13.90
CA LEU A 390 5.02 6.08 -13.32
C LEU A 390 5.57 7.05 -14.36
N HIS A 391 5.85 6.57 -15.57
CA HIS A 391 6.24 7.41 -16.70
C HIS A 391 5.15 8.41 -17.08
N ALA A 392 3.88 8.01 -17.07
CA ALA A 392 2.75 8.94 -17.29
C ALA A 392 2.67 10.03 -16.19
N LEU A 393 3.14 9.75 -14.98
CA LEU A 393 3.27 10.72 -13.89
C LEU A 393 4.57 11.56 -13.96
N LYS A 394 5.38 11.35 -15.01
CA LYS A 394 6.70 11.96 -15.28
C LYS A 394 7.73 11.63 -14.19
N ILE A 395 7.71 10.40 -13.71
CA ILE A 395 8.65 9.88 -12.72
C ILE A 395 9.60 8.91 -13.43
N GLU A 396 10.89 9.11 -13.25
CA GLU A 396 11.93 8.20 -13.75
C GLU A 396 11.96 6.92 -12.90
N VAL A 397 12.18 5.80 -13.56
CA VAL A 397 12.26 4.50 -12.92
C VAL A 397 13.69 3.99 -13.01
N ALA A 398 14.25 3.66 -11.86
CA ALA A 398 15.52 3.00 -11.73
C ALA A 398 15.32 1.58 -11.20
N MET A 399 16.18 0.65 -11.63
CA MET A 399 16.24 -0.70 -11.07
C MET A 399 17.59 -0.92 -10.39
N LEU A 400 17.56 -1.54 -9.22
CA LEU A 400 18.74 -1.92 -8.46
C LEU A 400 18.75 -3.44 -8.28
N THR A 401 19.88 -4.08 -8.58
CA THR A 401 20.00 -5.53 -8.45
C THR A 401 21.45 -5.98 -8.22
N GLY A 402 21.62 -7.11 -7.54
CA GLY A 402 22.89 -7.83 -7.44
C GLY A 402 23.21 -8.69 -8.66
N ASP A 403 22.27 -8.86 -9.59
CA ASP A 403 22.44 -9.69 -10.77
C ASP A 403 23.48 -9.12 -11.76
N ALA A 404 23.96 -10.00 -12.64
CA ALA A 404 24.87 -9.62 -13.72
C ALA A 404 24.22 -8.60 -14.68
N ASN A 405 25.06 -7.77 -15.31
CA ASN A 405 24.63 -6.73 -16.25
C ASN A 405 23.72 -7.24 -17.37
N ALA A 406 23.99 -8.44 -17.91
CA ALA A 406 23.18 -9.04 -18.97
C ALA A 406 21.72 -9.27 -18.54
N VAL A 407 21.52 -9.85 -17.35
CA VAL A 407 20.20 -10.14 -16.77
C VAL A 407 19.45 -8.84 -16.46
N ALA A 408 20.13 -7.90 -15.80
CA ALA A 408 19.56 -6.61 -15.46
C ALA A 408 19.16 -5.80 -16.72
N ALA A 409 20.01 -5.79 -17.75
CA ALA A 409 19.72 -5.11 -19.00
C ALA A 409 18.54 -5.75 -19.76
N ALA A 410 18.38 -7.07 -19.70
CA ALA A 410 17.24 -7.76 -20.30
C ALA A 410 15.92 -7.35 -19.63
N VAL A 411 15.85 -7.39 -18.30
CA VAL A 411 14.66 -6.97 -17.54
C VAL A 411 14.35 -5.50 -17.80
N ALA A 412 15.36 -4.64 -17.79
CA ALA A 412 15.20 -3.21 -18.04
C ALA A 412 14.65 -2.90 -19.43
N ARG A 413 15.09 -3.62 -20.48
CA ARG A 413 14.52 -3.47 -21.83
C ARG A 413 13.06 -3.91 -21.89
N GLN A 414 12.72 -5.02 -21.25
CA GLN A 414 11.34 -5.55 -21.27
C GLN A 414 10.35 -4.63 -20.53
N LEU A 415 10.81 -4.00 -19.45
CA LEU A 415 10.01 -3.09 -18.63
C LEU A 415 10.13 -1.61 -19.00
N ASN A 416 11.01 -1.27 -19.95
CA ASN A 416 11.34 0.12 -20.32
C ASN A 416 11.86 0.94 -19.11
N ILE A 417 12.87 0.45 -18.41
CA ILE A 417 13.44 1.11 -17.22
C ILE A 417 14.51 2.13 -17.64
N ASP A 418 14.49 3.33 -17.06
CA ASP A 418 15.35 4.46 -17.46
C ASP A 418 16.81 4.29 -17.00
N THR A 419 17.01 3.76 -15.80
CA THR A 419 18.35 3.61 -15.20
C THR A 419 18.51 2.24 -14.53
N VAL A 420 19.66 1.60 -14.71
CA VAL A 420 19.94 0.27 -14.13
C VAL A 420 21.24 0.30 -13.35
N PHE A 421 21.17 -0.12 -12.10
CA PHE A 421 22.32 -0.38 -11.23
C PHE A 421 22.42 -1.89 -10.99
N ALA A 422 23.26 -2.57 -11.76
CA ALA A 422 23.51 -4.00 -11.66
C ALA A 422 24.76 -4.30 -10.82
N GLN A 423 24.89 -5.56 -10.37
CA GLN A 423 26.00 -6.03 -9.55
C GLN A 423 26.21 -5.22 -8.26
N VAL A 424 25.13 -4.68 -7.68
CA VAL A 424 25.19 -3.91 -6.44
C VAL A 424 24.95 -4.85 -5.24
N PRO A 425 25.91 -5.00 -4.32
CA PRO A 425 25.71 -5.79 -3.11
C PRO A 425 24.72 -5.09 -2.16
N PRO A 426 24.09 -5.82 -1.21
CA PRO A 426 23.13 -5.24 -0.24
C PRO A 426 23.64 -3.98 0.48
N GLU A 427 24.91 -3.97 0.90
CA GLU A 427 25.56 -2.84 1.58
C GLU A 427 25.69 -1.60 0.69
N GLY A 428 25.85 -1.80 -0.62
CA GLY A 428 26.02 -0.73 -1.61
C GLY A 428 24.71 -0.11 -2.10
N LYS A 429 23.55 -0.71 -1.77
CA LYS A 429 22.24 -0.22 -2.22
C LYS A 429 21.94 1.19 -1.71
N ALA A 430 22.23 1.44 -0.43
CA ALA A 430 22.03 2.73 0.21
C ALA A 430 22.86 3.85 -0.45
N ASP A 431 24.07 3.54 -0.92
CA ASP A 431 24.94 4.52 -1.55
C ASP A 431 24.44 4.93 -2.93
N LYS A 432 23.78 4.03 -3.66
CA LYS A 432 23.11 4.36 -4.94
C LYS A 432 21.89 5.24 -4.75
N VAL A 433 21.11 5.02 -3.70
CA VAL A 433 20.02 5.95 -3.32
C VAL A 433 20.59 7.35 -3.02
N LYS A 434 21.66 7.43 -2.22
CA LYS A 434 22.33 8.72 -1.90
C LYS A 434 22.97 9.38 -3.11
N GLU A 435 23.48 8.60 -4.07
CA GLU A 435 24.05 9.10 -5.33
C GLU A 435 22.98 9.85 -6.13
N LEU A 436 21.80 9.25 -6.31
CA LEU A 436 20.66 9.90 -6.96
C LEU A 436 20.21 11.16 -6.20
N GLN A 437 20.11 11.09 -4.88
CA GLN A 437 19.75 12.25 -4.05
C GLN A 437 20.75 13.41 -4.19
N ARG A 438 22.06 13.11 -4.29
CA ARG A 438 23.12 14.11 -4.54
C ARG A 438 22.98 14.79 -5.90
N MET A 439 22.33 14.15 -6.87
CA MET A 439 21.98 14.76 -8.16
C MET A 439 20.76 15.70 -8.06
N GLY A 440 20.22 15.92 -6.86
CA GLY A 440 19.06 16.75 -6.62
C GLY A 440 17.71 16.04 -6.78
N LYS A 441 17.74 14.71 -6.99
CA LYS A 441 16.53 13.89 -7.16
C LYS A 441 15.83 13.63 -5.82
N ARG A 442 14.51 13.51 -5.86
CA ARG A 442 13.65 13.03 -4.78
C ARG A 442 13.35 11.57 -4.97
N VAL A 443 13.99 10.74 -4.15
CA VAL A 443 14.11 9.30 -4.42
C VAL A 443 13.22 8.50 -3.49
N ALA A 444 12.38 7.65 -4.06
CA ALA A 444 11.79 6.54 -3.32
C ALA A 444 12.55 5.25 -3.59
N MET A 445 12.73 4.44 -2.56
CA MET A 445 13.24 3.07 -2.68
C MET A 445 12.07 2.11 -2.45
N VAL A 446 11.92 1.12 -3.33
CA VAL A 446 10.92 0.05 -3.24
C VAL A 446 11.64 -1.27 -3.11
N GLY A 447 11.36 -2.05 -2.07
CA GLY A 447 12.03 -3.32 -1.84
C GLY A 447 11.26 -4.25 -0.90
N ASP A 448 11.76 -5.47 -0.71
CA ASP A 448 11.12 -6.51 0.11
C ASP A 448 11.23 -6.25 1.63
N GLY A 449 12.01 -5.24 2.02
CA GLY A 449 12.22 -4.79 3.39
C GLY A 449 13.10 -5.70 4.26
N VAL A 450 13.41 -6.93 3.83
CA VAL A 450 14.33 -7.83 4.56
C VAL A 450 15.77 -7.53 4.17
N ASN A 451 16.04 -7.49 2.86
CA ASN A 451 17.38 -7.25 2.32
C ASN A 451 17.62 -5.76 2.04
N ASP A 452 16.53 -5.01 1.90
CA ASP A 452 16.55 -3.62 1.43
C ASP A 452 16.38 -2.58 2.54
N ALA A 453 16.17 -2.99 3.79
CA ALA A 453 16.01 -2.07 4.91
C ALA A 453 17.09 -0.97 4.99
N PRO A 454 18.40 -1.27 4.78
CA PRO A 454 19.44 -0.25 4.77
C PRO A 454 19.31 0.77 3.64
N ALA A 455 18.65 0.42 2.54
CA ALA A 455 18.42 1.31 1.39
C ALA A 455 17.07 2.05 1.48
N LEU A 456 16.07 1.46 2.14
CA LEU A 456 14.78 2.09 2.41
C LEU A 456 14.91 3.28 3.37
N ALA A 457 15.71 3.13 4.43
CA ALA A 457 15.86 4.14 5.48
C ALA A 457 16.42 5.52 5.01
N PRO A 458 17.46 5.60 4.15
CA PRO A 458 17.98 6.88 3.67
C PRO A 458 17.19 7.50 2.50
N ALA A 459 16.23 6.77 1.90
CA ALA A 459 15.39 7.30 0.83
C ALA A 459 14.52 8.47 1.33
N ASP A 460 14.09 9.36 0.43
CA ASP A 460 13.11 10.39 0.80
C ASP A 460 11.76 9.75 1.17
N VAL A 461 11.43 8.61 0.53
CA VAL A 461 10.29 7.77 0.86
C VAL A 461 10.68 6.29 0.76
N GLY A 462 10.70 5.57 1.87
CA GLY A 462 10.91 4.12 1.87
C GLY A 462 9.59 3.35 1.69
N ILE A 463 9.50 2.51 0.66
CA ILE A 463 8.33 1.68 0.35
C ILE A 463 8.68 0.20 0.47
N ALA A 464 8.14 -0.49 1.47
CA ALA A 464 8.28 -1.93 1.60
C ALA A 464 7.17 -2.66 0.82
N ILE A 465 7.50 -3.70 0.06
CA ILE A 465 6.57 -4.57 -0.67
C ILE A 465 6.46 -5.92 0.06
N GLY A 466 5.21 -6.34 0.29
CA GLY A 466 4.90 -7.64 0.89
C GLY A 466 5.02 -7.62 2.42
N ALA A 467 3.89 -7.85 3.11
CA ALA A 467 3.82 -7.90 4.57
C ALA A 467 4.37 -9.21 5.18
N GLY A 468 5.34 -9.85 4.53
CA GLY A 468 5.75 -11.22 4.82
C GLY A 468 6.61 -11.40 6.08
N THR A 469 7.26 -10.33 6.57
CA THR A 469 8.14 -10.39 7.75
C THR A 469 8.00 -9.12 8.60
N GLU A 470 8.13 -9.25 9.93
CA GLU A 470 8.12 -8.10 10.86
C GLU A 470 9.19 -7.06 10.52
N VAL A 471 10.33 -7.51 9.97
CA VAL A 471 11.46 -6.66 9.57
C VAL A 471 11.08 -5.70 8.43
N ALA A 472 10.35 -6.19 7.43
CA ALA A 472 9.91 -5.37 6.30
C ALA A 472 8.93 -4.27 6.71
N VAL A 473 8.13 -4.54 7.74
CA VAL A 473 7.14 -3.60 8.29
C VAL A 473 7.81 -2.43 9.03
N GLU A 474 8.96 -2.66 9.67
CA GLU A 474 9.66 -1.61 10.45
C GLU A 474 10.54 -0.69 9.59
N ALA A 475 11.01 -1.17 8.43
CA ALA A 475 12.02 -0.49 7.63
C ALA A 475 11.50 0.64 6.71
N GLY A 476 10.21 0.63 6.36
CA GLY A 476 9.61 1.58 5.43
C GLY A 476 8.79 2.70 6.08
N ASP A 477 8.61 3.81 5.35
CA ASP A 477 7.58 4.80 5.66
C ASP A 477 6.19 4.30 5.28
N ILE A 478 6.13 3.46 4.24
CA ILE A 478 4.93 2.94 3.62
C ILE A 478 5.13 1.45 3.36
N VAL A 479 4.12 0.65 3.66
CA VAL A 479 4.12 -0.81 3.47
C VAL A 479 2.98 -1.18 2.54
N LEU A 480 3.31 -1.86 1.44
CA LEU A 480 2.33 -2.43 0.52
C LEU A 480 2.00 -3.84 0.99
N VAL A 481 0.76 -4.05 1.40
CA VAL A 481 0.28 -5.39 1.82
C VAL A 481 0.33 -6.34 0.64
N ARG A 482 -0.04 -5.84 -0.55
CA ARG A 482 0.11 -6.55 -1.82
C ARG A 482 1.55 -6.50 -2.28
N SER A 483 2.02 -7.61 -2.81
CA SER A 483 3.21 -7.65 -3.65
C SER A 483 2.88 -7.18 -5.08
N ASP A 484 2.19 -6.04 -5.22
CA ASP A 484 1.76 -5.48 -6.50
C ASP A 484 2.47 -4.13 -6.74
N PRO A 485 3.39 -4.03 -7.72
CA PRO A 485 4.10 -2.79 -8.02
C PRO A 485 3.18 -1.66 -8.52
N ARG A 486 1.95 -1.95 -8.96
CA ARG A 486 0.96 -0.93 -9.37
C ARG A 486 0.52 -0.06 -8.21
N ASP A 487 0.74 -0.48 -6.97
CA ASP A 487 0.40 0.30 -5.78
C ASP A 487 1.33 1.50 -5.56
N VAL A 488 2.53 1.47 -6.13
CA VAL A 488 3.49 2.59 -6.09
C VAL A 488 2.97 3.84 -6.82
N PRO A 489 2.52 3.78 -8.10
CA PRO A 489 1.91 4.94 -8.74
C PRO A 489 0.60 5.38 -8.06
N ARG A 490 -0.19 4.46 -7.49
CA ARG A 490 -1.39 4.80 -6.71
C ARG A 490 -1.07 5.62 -5.48
N LEU A 491 -0.01 5.26 -4.76
CA LEU A 491 0.51 6.02 -3.63
C LEU A 491 0.84 7.46 -4.02
N VAL A 492 1.57 7.66 -5.13
CA VAL A 492 1.91 9.00 -5.63
C VAL A 492 0.64 9.79 -5.97
N ALA A 493 -0.34 9.16 -6.62
CA ALA A 493 -1.61 9.78 -6.95
C ALA A 493 -2.39 10.20 -5.69
N LEU A 494 -2.47 9.32 -4.69
CA LEU A 494 -3.08 9.59 -3.39
C LEU A 494 -2.39 10.75 -2.68
N SER A 495 -1.05 10.77 -2.65
CA SER A 495 -0.27 11.86 -2.07
C SER A 495 -0.57 13.22 -2.72
N ARG A 496 -0.59 13.27 -4.07
CA ARG A 496 -0.93 14.48 -4.84
C ARG A 496 -2.37 14.93 -4.57
N ALA A 497 -3.33 14.01 -4.51
CA ALA A 497 -4.74 14.31 -4.26
C ALA A 497 -4.95 14.84 -2.83
N SER A 498 -4.35 14.18 -1.83
CA SER A 498 -4.39 14.60 -0.42
C SER A 498 -3.79 15.99 -0.24
N TYR A 499 -2.62 16.25 -0.84
CA TYR A 499 -1.99 17.57 -0.75
C TYR A 499 -2.85 18.68 -1.34
N ARG A 500 -3.46 18.44 -2.51
CA ARG A 500 -4.41 19.40 -3.11
C ARG A 500 -5.57 19.71 -2.18
N LYS A 501 -6.13 18.70 -1.49
CA LYS A 501 -7.20 18.89 -0.50
C LYS A 501 -6.74 19.65 0.73
N MET A 502 -5.54 19.40 1.23
CA MET A 502 -4.96 20.17 2.34
C MET A 502 -4.81 21.65 2.00
N VAL A 503 -4.26 21.97 0.81
CA VAL A 503 -4.09 23.37 0.37
C VAL A 503 -5.45 24.07 0.19
N GLN A 504 -6.42 23.40 -0.43
CA GLN A 504 -7.79 23.92 -0.55
C GLN A 504 -8.40 24.20 0.83
N ASN A 505 -8.26 23.27 1.77
CA ASN A 505 -8.77 23.43 3.12
C ASN A 505 -8.09 24.57 3.88
N LEU A 506 -6.79 24.78 3.69
CA LEU A 506 -6.08 25.94 4.26
C LEU A 506 -6.64 27.26 3.73
N TRP A 507 -6.92 27.34 2.42
CA TRP A 507 -7.58 28.50 1.82
C TRP A 507 -9.00 28.71 2.34
N TRP A 508 -9.79 27.66 2.49
CA TRP A 508 -11.13 27.77 3.09
C TRP A 508 -11.07 28.17 4.57
N ALA A 509 -10.08 27.65 5.30
CA ALA A 509 -9.94 27.87 6.74
C ALA A 509 -9.43 29.27 7.09
N ALA A 510 -8.57 29.87 6.28
CA ALA A 510 -7.93 31.16 6.60
C ALA A 510 -8.14 32.25 5.54
N GLY A 511 -8.40 31.88 4.29
CA GLY A 511 -8.54 32.84 3.18
C GLY A 511 -9.75 33.76 3.33
N TYR A 512 -10.87 33.25 3.88
CA TYR A 512 -12.06 34.09 4.10
C TYR A 512 -11.81 35.22 5.10
N ASN A 513 -10.88 35.04 6.06
CA ASN A 513 -10.54 36.04 7.07
C ASN A 513 -9.99 37.33 6.47
N ILE A 514 -9.36 37.27 5.28
CA ILE A 514 -8.83 38.44 4.57
C ILE A 514 -9.95 39.47 4.30
N VAL A 515 -11.15 39.00 3.97
CA VAL A 515 -12.32 39.87 3.72
C VAL A 515 -13.14 40.05 5.00
N ALA A 516 -13.26 39.00 5.80
CA ALA A 516 -14.14 38.97 6.95
C ALA A 516 -13.65 39.87 8.10
N ILE A 517 -12.34 39.99 8.33
CA ILE A 517 -11.77 40.84 9.38
C ILE A 517 -12.03 42.34 9.11
N PRO A 518 -11.73 42.90 7.92
CA PRO A 518 -12.08 44.29 7.61
C PRO A 518 -13.58 44.57 7.68
N LEU A 519 -14.41 43.60 7.26
CA LEU A 519 -15.86 43.71 7.35
C LEU A 519 -16.34 43.78 8.80
N ALA A 520 -15.82 42.91 9.67
CA ALA A 520 -16.09 42.89 11.11
C ALA A 520 -15.62 44.17 11.80
N ALA A 521 -14.46 44.70 11.38
CA ALA A 521 -13.92 45.96 11.86
C ALA A 521 -14.80 47.18 11.51
N GLY A 522 -15.77 47.00 10.61
CA GLY A 522 -16.72 48.04 10.25
C GLY A 522 -16.23 48.99 9.16
N VAL A 523 -15.29 48.56 8.30
CA VAL A 523 -14.83 49.37 7.15
C VAL A 523 -16.00 49.79 6.24
N LEU A 524 -17.04 48.96 6.15
CA LEU A 524 -18.27 49.24 5.38
C LEU A 524 -19.43 49.80 6.22
N ALA A 525 -19.20 50.15 7.48
CA ALA A 525 -20.22 50.78 8.32
C ALA A 525 -20.77 52.10 7.71
N PRO A 526 -19.97 52.96 7.03
CA PRO A 526 -20.49 54.19 6.41
C PRO A 526 -21.52 53.96 5.30
N VAL A 527 -21.51 52.79 4.66
CA VAL A 527 -22.47 52.39 3.63
C VAL A 527 -23.60 51.51 4.18
N GLY A 528 -23.73 51.42 5.50
CA GLY A 528 -24.80 50.71 6.21
C GLY A 528 -24.58 49.22 6.39
N VAL A 529 -23.41 48.68 6.05
CA VAL A 529 -23.10 47.25 6.22
C VAL A 529 -22.31 47.03 7.50
N VAL A 530 -22.95 46.46 8.51
CA VAL A 530 -22.35 46.12 9.82
C VAL A 530 -22.57 44.64 10.11
N LEU A 531 -21.49 43.93 10.41
CA LEU A 531 -21.52 42.50 10.71
C LEU A 531 -21.71 42.26 12.21
N SER A 532 -22.78 41.61 12.65
CA SER A 532 -22.92 41.28 14.08
C SER A 532 -21.94 40.17 14.53
N PRO A 533 -21.62 40.07 15.83
CA PRO A 533 -20.83 38.95 16.36
C PRO A 533 -21.43 37.58 16.00
N ALA A 534 -22.77 37.45 16.06
CA ALA A 534 -23.48 36.24 15.67
C ALA A 534 -23.29 35.89 14.19
N ALA A 535 -23.37 36.87 13.29
CA ALA A 535 -23.08 36.66 11.87
C ALA A 535 -21.61 36.23 11.64
N GLY A 536 -20.67 36.80 12.41
CA GLY A 536 -19.27 36.35 12.40
C GLY A 536 -19.11 34.88 12.82
N ALA A 537 -19.80 34.46 13.87
CA ALA A 537 -19.80 33.06 14.32
C ALA A 537 -20.40 32.10 13.27
N VAL A 538 -21.45 32.52 12.56
CA VAL A 538 -22.03 31.75 11.45
C VAL A 538 -21.04 31.58 10.30
N LEU A 539 -20.37 32.66 9.87
CA LEU A 539 -19.36 32.60 8.80
C LEU A 539 -18.18 31.69 9.18
N MET A 540 -17.71 31.79 10.41
CA MET A 540 -16.68 30.90 10.96
C MET A 540 -17.13 29.43 10.95
N SER A 541 -18.38 29.17 11.35
CA SER A 541 -18.93 27.81 11.37
C SER A 541 -19.09 27.23 9.95
N LEU A 542 -19.49 28.07 9.00
CA LEU A 542 -19.61 27.71 7.59
C LEU A 542 -18.24 27.32 6.99
N SER A 543 -17.17 28.04 7.35
CA SER A 543 -15.79 27.69 6.96
C SER A 543 -15.43 26.26 7.41
N THR A 544 -15.69 25.90 8.67
CA THR A 544 -15.47 24.54 9.20
C THR A 544 -16.26 23.48 8.43
N VAL A 545 -17.53 23.76 8.11
CA VAL A 545 -18.39 22.84 7.33
C VAL A 545 -17.85 22.66 5.91
N ILE A 546 -17.43 23.74 5.24
CA ILE A 546 -16.86 23.69 3.89
C ILE A 546 -15.57 22.86 3.87
N VAL A 547 -14.68 23.09 4.84
CA VAL A 547 -13.44 22.32 5.01
C VAL A 547 -13.74 20.82 5.20
N ALA A 548 -14.74 20.50 6.04
CA ALA A 548 -15.15 19.12 6.27
C ALA A 548 -15.69 18.46 5.00
N ILE A 549 -16.61 19.11 4.28
CA ILE A 549 -17.17 18.61 3.01
C ILE A 549 -16.05 18.44 1.98
N ASN A 550 -15.17 19.43 1.83
CA ASN A 550 -14.09 19.37 0.85
C ASN A 550 -13.11 18.22 1.11
N ALA A 551 -12.82 17.92 2.38
CA ALA A 551 -12.03 16.77 2.77
C ALA A 551 -12.74 15.44 2.42
N GLN A 552 -14.04 15.33 2.68
CA GLN A 552 -14.82 14.12 2.35
C GLN A 552 -14.83 13.81 0.85
N LEU A 553 -14.73 14.82 -0.03
CA LEU A 553 -14.61 14.61 -1.48
C LEU A 553 -13.35 13.84 -1.88
N LEU A 554 -12.33 13.73 -1.01
CA LEU A 554 -11.17 12.87 -1.25
C LEU A 554 -11.56 11.39 -1.40
N ARG A 555 -12.65 10.94 -0.74
CA ARG A 555 -13.15 9.56 -0.86
C ARG A 555 -13.59 9.17 -2.27
N ARG A 556 -13.81 10.15 -3.15
CA ARG A 556 -14.20 9.94 -4.55
C ARG A 556 -13.02 10.01 -5.51
N ALA A 557 -11.80 10.21 -5.02
CA ALA A 557 -10.64 10.15 -5.87
C ALA A 557 -10.49 8.72 -6.40
N ASP A 558 -10.38 8.57 -7.73
CA ASP A 558 -9.93 7.32 -8.34
C ASP A 558 -8.45 7.14 -7.96
N ILE A 559 -8.19 6.15 -7.11
CA ILE A 559 -6.86 5.79 -6.62
C ILE A 559 -6.49 4.45 -7.25
#